data_AF-A0A2S9GF19-F1
#
_entry.id   AF-A0A2S9GF19-F1
#
_cell.length_a   1.000
_cell.length_b   1.000
_cell.length_c   1.000
_cell.angle_alpha   90.00
_cell.angle_beta   90.00
_cell.angle_gamma   90.00
#
_symmetry.space_group_name_H-M   'P 1'
#
loop_
_entity.id
_entity.type
_entity.pdbx_description
1 polymer ?
#
loop_
_entity_poly.entity_id
_entity_poly.type
_entity_poly.pdbx_seq_one_letter_code
_entity_poly.pdbx_strand_id
1 'polypeptide(L)'
;LDVATSDAYREELAGAAAKTGLDESVLTGEGTVFGRRVALVAGEFDFLAGSIGVAAAERIVAAVHRATDEGLPLLASPSSGGTR
;
A
#
# COMPACT_ATOMS: atom_id res chain seq x y z
N LEU A 1 11.51 7.65 4.55
CA LEU A 1 12.86 7.21 5.02
C LEU A 1 13.72 6.97 3.79
N ASP A 2 14.97 7.45 3.76
CA ASP A 2 15.87 7.12 2.65
C ASP A 2 16.59 5.81 2.96
N VAL A 3 16.22 4.74 2.28
CA VAL A 3 16.77 3.40 2.47
C VAL A 3 17.50 3.01 1.20
N ALA A 4 18.81 2.77 1.32
CA ALA A 4 19.64 2.37 0.19
C ALA A 4 19.09 1.09 -0.46
N THR A 5 18.85 1.14 -1.76
CA THR A 5 18.37 0.01 -2.56
C THR A 5 19.47 -0.49 -3.49
N SER A 6 19.59 -1.81 -3.64
CA SER A 6 20.48 -2.44 -4.63
C SER A 6 19.88 -2.31 -6.04
N ASP A 7 20.73 -2.44 -7.07
CA ASP A 7 20.26 -2.46 -8.47
C ASP A 7 19.30 -3.62 -8.73
N ALA A 8 19.61 -4.81 -8.21
CA ALA A 8 18.74 -5.99 -8.31
C ALA A 8 17.34 -5.73 -7.72
N TYR A 9 17.27 -5.07 -6.55
CA TYR A 9 15.99 -4.75 -5.92
C TYR A 9 15.19 -3.70 -6.72
N ARG A 10 15.87 -2.72 -7.33
CA ARG A 10 15.22 -1.77 -8.24
C ARG A 10 14.65 -2.47 -9.47
N GLU A 11 15.34 -3.46 -10.02
CA GLU A 11 14.84 -4.26 -11.13
C GLU A 11 13.61 -5.10 -10.74
N GLU A 12 13.60 -5.70 -9.55
CA GLU A 12 12.43 -6.41 -9.02
C GLU A 12 11.21 -5.49 -8.88
N LEU A 13 11.39 -4.28 -8.34
CA LEU A 13 10.33 -3.27 -8.22
C LEU A 13 9.81 -2.85 -9.60
N ALA A 14 10.70 -2.60 -10.56
CA ALA A 14 10.31 -2.25 -11.93
C ALA A 14 9.55 -3.39 -12.62
N GLY A 15 9.97 -4.64 -12.43
CA GLY A 15 9.28 -5.82 -12.94
C GLY A 15 7.89 -5.99 -12.35
N ALA A 16 7.75 -5.82 -11.03
CA ALA A 16 6.46 -5.85 -10.34
C ALA A 16 5.53 -4.73 -10.82
N ALA A 17 6.06 -3.52 -11.01
CA ALA A 17 5.30 -2.39 -11.51
C ALA A 17 4.80 -2.63 -12.94
N ALA A 18 5.66 -3.13 -13.83
CA ALA A 18 5.28 -3.46 -15.20
C ALA A 18 4.24 -4.59 -15.26
N LYS A 19 4.34 -5.60 -14.37
CA LYS A 19 3.39 -6.72 -14.30
C LYS A 19 2.00 -6.29 -13.83
N THR A 20 1.94 -5.44 -12.80
CA THR A 20 0.70 -5.09 -12.10
C THR A 20 0.06 -3.80 -12.59
N GLY A 21 0.84 -2.92 -13.23
CA GLY A 21 0.43 -1.55 -13.52
C GLY A 21 0.36 -0.66 -12.28
N LEU A 22 0.84 -1.14 -11.13
CA LEU A 22 0.90 -0.40 -9.87
C LEU A 22 2.34 -0.01 -9.54
N ASP A 23 2.50 0.89 -8.58
CA ASP A 23 3.82 1.34 -8.12
C ASP A 23 4.19 0.75 -6.74
N GLU A 24 3.29 0.01 -6.10
CA GLU A 24 3.50 -0.63 -4.79
C GLU A 24 2.44 -1.72 -4.50
N SER A 25 2.74 -2.57 -3.51
CA SER A 25 1.86 -3.60 -2.92
C SER A 25 0.73 -3.07 -2.04
N VAL A 26 0.70 -1.76 -1.77
CA VAL A 26 -0.37 -1.14 -0.99
C VAL A 26 -0.99 0.00 -1.78
N LEU A 27 -2.29 -0.13 -1.96
CA LEU A 27 -3.18 0.91 -2.45
C LEU A 27 -3.90 1.56 -1.28
N THR A 28 -4.09 2.86 -1.37
CA THR A 28 -4.87 3.62 -0.41
C THR A 28 -5.86 4.51 -1.12
N GLY A 29 -6.94 4.83 -0.46
CA GLY A 29 -7.96 5.68 -1.06
C GLY A 29 -9.12 5.95 -0.11
N GLU A 30 -10.20 6.40 -0.70
CA GLU A 30 -11.44 6.71 0.00
C GLU A 30 -12.62 6.27 -0.86
N GLY A 31 -13.71 5.90 -0.22
CA GLY A 31 -14.97 5.60 -0.90
C GLY A 31 -16.15 5.75 0.03
N THR A 32 -17.29 5.19 -0.38
CA THR A 32 -18.51 5.19 0.43
C THR A 32 -19.04 3.78 0.64
N VAL A 33 -19.39 3.45 1.88
CA VAL A 33 -20.08 2.21 2.25
C VAL A 33 -21.43 2.57 2.84
N PHE A 34 -22.51 2.17 2.17
CA PHE A 34 -23.89 2.55 2.53
C PHE A 34 -24.06 4.07 2.74
N GLY A 35 -23.41 4.89 1.90
CA GLY A 35 -23.45 6.35 1.97
C GLY A 35 -22.54 6.99 3.02
N ARG A 36 -21.83 6.20 3.84
CA ARG A 36 -20.83 6.70 4.79
C ARG A 36 -19.44 6.73 4.14
N ARG A 37 -18.74 7.87 4.20
CA ARG A 37 -17.34 7.99 3.76
C ARG A 37 -16.45 7.07 4.60
N VAL A 38 -15.53 6.37 3.95
CA VAL A 38 -14.56 5.47 4.58
C VAL A 38 -13.19 5.62 3.90
N ALA A 39 -12.12 5.53 4.69
CA ALA A 39 -10.77 5.37 4.17
C ALA A 39 -10.50 3.89 3.87
N LEU A 40 -9.68 3.62 2.85
CA LEU A 40 -9.34 2.27 2.39
C LEU A 40 -7.82 2.07 2.37
N VAL A 41 -7.39 0.90 2.84
CA VAL A 41 -6.07 0.32 2.61
C VAL A 41 -6.27 -1.07 2.01
N ALA A 42 -5.76 -1.31 0.80
CA ALA A 42 -5.89 -2.58 0.11
C ALA A 42 -4.51 -3.10 -0.30
N GLY A 43 -4.22 -4.36 0.02
CA GLY A 43 -3.01 -5.05 -0.41
C GLY A 43 -3.15 -5.61 -1.83
N GLU A 44 -2.10 -5.48 -2.63
CA GLU A 44 -1.96 -6.12 -3.93
C GLU A 44 -0.91 -7.23 -3.84
N PHE A 45 -1.35 -8.49 -3.88
CA PHE A 45 -0.47 -9.64 -3.72
C PHE A 45 0.42 -9.88 -4.95
N ASP A 46 -0.03 -9.52 -6.16
CA ASP A 46 0.75 -9.69 -7.38
C ASP A 46 1.98 -8.76 -7.46
N PHE A 47 2.02 -7.72 -6.62
CA PHE A 47 3.17 -6.84 -6.44
C PHE A 47 4.09 -7.42 -5.36
N LEU A 48 5.12 -8.15 -5.77
CA LEU A 48 6.13 -8.76 -4.88
C LEU A 48 5.51 -9.53 -3.69
N ALA A 49 4.53 -10.39 -3.97
CA ALA A 49 3.79 -11.17 -2.98
C ALA A 49 3.09 -10.30 -1.91
N GLY A 50 2.73 -9.07 -2.25
CA GLY A 50 2.11 -8.12 -1.31
C GLY A 50 3.03 -7.71 -0.16
N SER A 51 4.34 -7.93 -0.29
CA SER A 51 5.29 -7.64 0.79
C SER A 51 5.29 -6.16 1.15
N ILE A 52 5.56 -5.81 2.41
CA ILE A 52 5.50 -4.42 2.89
C ILE A 52 6.92 -3.84 2.92
N GLY A 53 7.22 -2.98 1.95
CA GLY A 53 8.42 -2.13 1.94
C GLY A 53 8.18 -0.77 2.60
N VAL A 54 9.21 0.09 2.59
CA VAL A 54 9.15 1.45 3.16
C VAL A 54 7.99 2.27 2.58
N ALA A 55 7.85 2.31 1.25
CA ALA A 55 6.79 3.09 0.62
C ALA A 55 5.38 2.52 0.93
N ALA A 56 5.23 1.19 0.93
CA ALA A 56 4.00 0.53 1.36
C ALA A 56 3.63 0.90 2.81
N ALA A 57 4.60 0.85 3.73
CA ALA A 57 4.40 1.21 5.13
C ALA A 57 4.04 2.69 5.30
N GLU A 58 4.72 3.58 4.58
CA GLU A 58 4.41 5.02 4.58
C GLU A 58 2.98 5.29 4.10
N ARG A 59 2.50 4.56 3.09
CA ARG A 59 1.10 4.64 2.63
C ARG A 59 0.11 4.19 3.70
N ILE A 60 0.38 3.07 4.38
CA ILE A 60 -0.47 2.58 5.48
C ILE A 60 -0.55 3.63 6.59
N VAL A 61 0.59 4.15 7.04
CA VAL A 61 0.66 5.17 8.10
C VAL A 61 -0.09 6.44 7.69
N ALA A 62 0.14 6.93 6.46
CA ALA A 62 -0.54 8.11 5.94
C ALA A 62 -2.06 7.92 5.87
N ALA A 63 -2.53 6.76 5.42
CA ALA A 63 -3.96 6.45 5.37
C ALA A 63 -4.59 6.38 6.77
N VAL A 64 -3.91 5.79 7.74
CA VAL A 64 -4.35 5.75 9.15
C VAL A 64 -4.43 7.14 9.75
N HIS A 65 -3.40 7.96 9.57
CA HIS A 65 -3.40 9.35 10.07
C HIS A 65 -4.51 10.17 9.43
N ARG A 66 -4.65 10.11 8.10
CA ARG A 66 -5.72 10.81 7.40
C ARG A 66 -7.11 10.37 7.86
N ALA A 67 -7.34 9.07 8.02
CA ALA A 67 -8.61 8.56 8.52
C ALA A 67 -8.91 9.06 9.94
N THR A 68 -7.87 9.15 10.78
CA THR A 68 -7.97 9.69 12.14
C THR A 68 -8.31 11.18 12.12
N ASP A 69 -7.59 11.98 11.34
CA ASP A 69 -7.79 13.44 11.24
C ASP A 69 -9.17 13.79 10.68
N GLU A 70 -9.67 13.00 9.72
CA GLU A 70 -10.99 13.22 9.11
C GLU A 70 -12.15 12.52 9.85
N GLY A 71 -11.85 11.74 10.90
CA GLY A 71 -12.86 10.95 11.62
C GLY A 71 -13.53 9.86 10.77
N LEU A 72 -12.82 9.35 9.75
CA LEU A 72 -13.31 8.31 8.85
C LEU A 72 -13.10 6.92 9.45
N PRO A 73 -14.08 5.99 9.33
CA PRO A 73 -13.80 4.57 9.49
C PRO A 73 -12.72 4.14 8.49
N LEU A 74 -11.78 3.33 8.95
CA LEU A 74 -10.75 2.73 8.12
C LEU A 74 -11.10 1.28 7.81
N LEU A 75 -11.13 0.93 6.53
CA LEU A 75 -11.24 -0.45 6.07
C LEU A 75 -9.89 -0.92 5.52
N ALA A 76 -9.41 -2.05 6.02
CA ALA A 76 -8.18 -2.66 5.57
C ALA A 76 -8.44 -4.06 5.00
N SER A 77 -7.91 -4.34 3.82
CA SER A 77 -7.88 -5.67 3.21
C SER A 77 -6.41 -6.09 3.03
N PRO A 78 -5.76 -6.61 4.09
CA PRO A 78 -4.36 -6.99 4.02
C PRO A 78 -4.18 -8.27 3.21
N SER A 79 -3.26 -8.23 2.26
CA SER A 79 -2.77 -9.39 1.49
C SER A 79 -1.27 -9.25 1.34
N SER A 80 -0.50 -10.03 2.11
CA SER A 80 0.95 -9.87 2.20
C SER A 80 1.69 -11.15 2.53
N GLY A 81 2.84 -11.35 1.89
CA GLY A 81 3.81 -12.40 2.18
C GLY A 81 4.84 -12.04 3.26
N GLY A 82 4.78 -10.84 3.85
CA GLY A 82 5.70 -10.38 4.91
C GLY A 82 6.30 -9.00 4.64
N THR A 83 7.40 -8.67 5.32
CA THR A 83 8.10 -7.39 5.17
C THR A 83 9.24 -7.52 4.15
N ARG A 84 9.49 -6.47 3.37
CA ARG A 84 10.65 -6.36 2.47
C ARG A 84 11.45 -5.10 2.72
#